data_AF-A0A537H7G7-F1
#
_entry.id   AF-A0A537H7G7-F1
#
_cell.length_a   1.000
_cell.length_b   1.000
_cell.length_c   1.000
_cell.angle_alpha   90.00
_cell.angle_beta   90.00
_cell.angle_gamma   90.00
#
_symmetry.space_group_name_H-M   'P 1'
#
loop_
_entity.id
_entity.type
_entity.pdbx_description
1 polymer ?
#
loop_
_entity_poly.entity_id
_entity_poly.type
_entity_poly.pdbx_seq_one_letter_code
_entity_poly.pdbx_strand_id
1 'polypeptide(L)'
;MAVFVSPELEEARRELMKGLEARRMIVMVMSCSIAYSGRTGSDLGEGERLVILKEDGCVLIHRRRDYQPINWQPSGCVFQTRIEDGRLIIKAVR
;
A
#
# COMPACT_ATOMS: atom_id res chain seq x y z
N MET A 1 11.23 -1.34 -16.33
CA MET A 1 10.82 -0.93 -14.96
C MET A 1 10.13 0.41 -15.09
N ALA A 2 8.87 0.52 -14.66
CA ALA A 2 8.12 1.77 -14.74
C ALA A 2 8.26 2.53 -13.41
N VAL A 3 8.50 3.83 -13.46
CA VAL A 3 8.59 4.72 -12.30
C VAL A 3 7.69 5.92 -12.58
N PHE A 4 6.77 6.18 -11.66
CA PHE A 4 5.85 7.31 -11.74
C PHE A 4 6.17 8.25 -10.60
N VAL A 5 6.36 9.54 -10.91
CA VAL A 5 6.67 10.58 -9.92
C VAL A 5 5.45 11.49 -9.83
N SER A 6 4.85 11.55 -8.64
CA SER A 6 3.64 12.33 -8.38
C SER A 6 2.52 12.13 -9.43
N PRO A 7 2.16 10.88 -9.78
CA PRO A 7 1.06 10.63 -10.71
C PRO A 7 -0.27 11.12 -10.13
N GLU A 8 -1.17 11.54 -11.02
CA GLU A 8 -2.57 11.79 -10.66
C GLU A 8 -3.23 10.52 -10.11
N LEU A 9 -4.24 10.66 -9.25
CA LEU A 9 -4.85 9.52 -8.55
C LEU A 9 -5.33 8.40 -9.48
N GLU A 10 -5.93 8.74 -10.61
CA GLU A 10 -6.41 7.75 -11.58
C GLU A 10 -5.27 7.04 -12.30
N GLU A 11 -4.16 7.73 -12.57
CA GLU A 11 -2.97 7.09 -13.11
C GLU A 11 -2.34 6.17 -12.08
N ALA A 12 -2.16 6.65 -10.84
CA ALA A 12 -1.64 5.85 -9.74
C ALA A 12 -2.46 4.57 -9.54
N ARG A 13 -3.79 4.68 -9.51
CA ARG A 13 -4.70 3.53 -9.35
C ARG A 13 -4.59 2.56 -10.54
N ARG A 14 -4.59 3.07 -11.77
CA ARG A 14 -4.49 2.24 -12.98
C ARG A 14 -3.20 1.44 -13.01
N GLU A 15 -2.07 2.08 -12.74
CA GLU A 15 -0.76 1.42 -12.78
C GLU A 15 -0.56 0.48 -11.59
N LEU A 16 -1.11 0.82 -10.41
CA LEU A 16 -1.19 -0.08 -9.27
C LEU A 16 -1.97 -1.35 -9.61
N MET A 17 -3.17 -1.23 -10.22
CA MET A 17 -3.98 -2.37 -10.63
C MET A 17 -3.25 -3.27 -11.62
N LYS A 18 -2.63 -2.69 -12.67
CA LYS A 18 -1.79 -3.45 -13.62
C LYS A 18 -0.65 -4.19 -12.92
N GLY A 19 -0.02 -3.56 -11.92
CA GLY A 19 1.03 -4.18 -11.12
C GLY A 19 0.54 -5.36 -10.30
N LEU A 20 -0.62 -5.22 -9.65
CA LEU A 20 -1.25 -6.25 -8.83
C LEU A 20 -1.69 -7.45 -9.68
N GLU A 21 -2.35 -7.21 -10.82
CA GLU A 21 -2.80 -8.24 -11.76
C GLU A 21 -1.63 -9.03 -12.34
N ALA A 22 -0.54 -8.34 -12.66
CA ALA A 22 0.70 -8.97 -13.16
C ALA A 22 1.57 -9.57 -12.04
N ARG A 23 1.09 -9.61 -10.79
CA ARG A 23 1.84 -10.08 -9.60
C ARG A 23 3.25 -9.49 -9.50
N ARG A 24 3.39 -8.19 -9.79
CA ARG A 24 4.67 -7.49 -9.66
C ARG A 24 4.89 -7.07 -8.22
N MET A 25 6.16 -7.02 -7.82
CA MET A 25 6.53 -6.25 -6.63
C MET A 25 6.24 -4.76 -6.89
N ILE A 26 5.47 -4.15 -6.00
CA ILE A 26 5.12 -2.73 -6.05
C ILE A 26 5.74 -2.05 -4.84
N VAL A 27 6.45 -0.95 -5.10
CA VAL A 27 7.06 -0.12 -4.07
C VAL A 27 6.54 1.30 -4.26
N MET A 28 5.98 1.87 -3.20
CA MET A 28 5.42 3.22 -3.19
C MET A 28 6.03 4.01 -2.04
N VAL A 29 6.42 5.25 -2.32
CA VAL A 29 6.72 6.25 -1.30
C VAL A 29 5.61 7.28 -1.36
N MET A 30 4.80 7.37 -0.31
CA MET A 30 3.58 8.18 -0.33
C MET A 30 3.26 8.75 1.06
N SER A 31 2.53 9.86 1.07
CA SER A 31 1.88 10.31 2.29
C SER A 31 0.56 9.55 2.46
N CYS A 32 0.36 8.87 3.59
CA CYS A 32 -0.90 8.22 3.89
C CYS A 32 -1.17 8.02 5.39
N SER A 33 -2.45 7.83 5.72
CA SER A 33 -2.88 7.20 6.96
C SER A 33 -3.06 5.70 6.78
N ILE A 34 -3.03 4.96 7.88
CA ILE A 34 -3.19 3.50 7.90
C ILE A 34 -4.21 3.16 8.98
N ALA A 35 -5.24 2.43 8.60
CA ALA A 35 -6.17 1.80 9.51
C ALA A 35 -5.99 0.29 9.42
N TYR A 36 -5.73 -0.37 10.54
CA TYR A 36 -5.62 -1.82 10.63
C TYR A 36 -6.66 -2.37 11.58
N SER A 37 -7.41 -3.35 11.10
CA SER A 37 -8.39 -4.11 11.88
C SER A 37 -8.04 -5.58 11.78
N GLY A 38 -7.77 -6.19 12.94
CA GLY A 38 -7.37 -7.58 13.07
C GLY A 38 -7.42 -8.03 14.54
N ARG A 39 -6.49 -8.89 14.96
CA ARG A 39 -6.42 -9.35 16.36
C ARG A 39 -6.27 -8.18 17.35
N THR A 40 -5.59 -7.12 16.93
CA THR A 40 -5.50 -5.84 17.61
C THR A 40 -5.80 -4.74 16.60
N GLY A 41 -6.59 -3.74 16.97
CA GLY A 41 -6.79 -2.55 16.13
C GLY A 41 -5.63 -1.58 16.27
N SER A 42 -5.20 -0.96 15.17
CA SER A 42 -4.23 0.14 15.23
C SER A 42 -4.49 1.15 14.12
N ASP A 43 -4.44 2.43 14.47
CA ASP A 43 -4.53 3.53 13.53
C ASP A 43 -3.24 4.35 13.56
N LEU A 44 -2.74 4.66 12.37
CA LEU A 44 -1.62 5.57 12.17
C LEU A 44 -2.10 6.74 11.32
N GLY A 45 -1.92 7.95 11.84
CA GLY A 45 -2.27 9.18 11.14
C GLY A 45 -1.43 9.43 9.88
N GLU A 46 -1.61 10.61 9.29
CA GLU A 46 -0.98 11.04 8.04
C GLU A 46 0.55 11.16 8.13
N GLY A 47 1.23 11.01 6.97
CA GLY A 47 2.65 11.31 6.78
C GLY A 47 3.29 10.39 5.74
N GLU A 48 4.61 10.52 5.52
CA GLU A 48 5.38 9.74 4.53
C GLU A 48 5.69 8.29 4.97
N ARG A 49 5.45 7.31 4.09
CA ARG A 49 5.68 5.88 4.32
C ARG A 49 6.25 5.23 3.07
N LEU A 50 7.09 4.22 3.30
CA LEU A 50 7.46 3.24 2.28
C LEU A 50 6.49 2.06 2.38
N VAL A 51 5.73 1.82 1.31
CA VAL A 51 4.78 0.72 1.20
C VAL A 51 5.29 -0.28 0.18
N ILE A 52 5.39 -1.55 0.56
CA ILE A 52 5.82 -2.64 -0.30
C ILE A 52 4.69 -3.66 -0.39
N LEU A 53 4.23 -3.93 -1.61
CA LEU A 53 3.31 -5.02 -1.92
C LEU A 53 4.09 -6.08 -2.70
N LYS A 54 4.18 -7.29 -2.16
CA LYS A 54 4.92 -8.40 -2.78
C LYS A 54 3.99 -9.26 -3.63
N GLU A 55 4.60 -10.03 -4.53
CA GLU A 55 3.89 -10.93 -5.46
C GLU A 55 3.06 -12.03 -4.77
N ASP A 56 3.44 -12.39 -3.54
CA ASP A 56 2.77 -13.38 -2.70
C ASP A 56 1.62 -12.77 -1.85
N GLY A 57 1.33 -11.48 -2.03
CA GLY A 57 0.31 -10.76 -1.27
C GLY A 57 0.77 -10.27 0.11
N CYS A 58 2.06 -10.33 0.43
CA CYS A 58 2.58 -9.70 1.65
C CYS A 58 2.57 -8.17 1.52
N VAL A 59 2.18 -7.49 2.61
CA VAL A 59 2.19 -6.03 2.75
C VAL A 59 3.17 -5.64 3.83
N LEU A 60 4.06 -4.71 3.54
CA LEU A 60 4.99 -4.13 4.50
C LEU A 60 4.88 -2.60 4.44
N ILE A 61 4.75 -1.96 5.60
CA ILE A 61 4.69 -0.50 5.70
C ILE A 61 5.78 -0.05 6.67
N HIS A 62 6.69 0.79 6.17
CA HIS A 62 7.81 1.33 6.94
C HIS A 62 7.70 2.84 7.11
N ARG A 63 8.25 3.34 8.22
CA ARG A 63 8.57 4.76 8.41
C ARG A 63 9.98 5.04 7.86
N ARG A 64 10.37 6.32 7.90
CA ARG A 64 11.71 6.80 7.50
C ARG A 64 12.86 6.29 8.37
N ARG A 65 12.56 5.71 9.54
CA ARG A 65 13.52 5.22 10.52
C ARG A 65 13.12 3.82 10.97
N ASP A 66 14.11 3.11 11.47
CA ASP A 66 14.04 1.73 11.95
C ASP A 66 13.96 0.68 10.82
N TYR A 67 14.38 -0.54 11.12
CA TYR A 67 14.47 -1.63 10.14
C TYR A 67 13.17 -2.44 10.08
N GLN A 68 12.34 -2.41 11.12
CA GLN A 68 11.09 -3.16 11.17
C GLN A 68 9.93 -2.41 10.49
N PRO A 69 9.00 -3.13 9.82
CA PRO A 69 7.75 -2.52 9.38
C PRO A 69 6.91 -2.14 10.59
N ILE A 70 6.31 -0.96 10.54
CA ILE A 70 5.37 -0.48 11.58
C ILE A 70 4.01 -1.17 11.48
N ASN A 71 3.65 -1.65 10.30
CA ASN A 71 2.46 -2.46 10.08
C ASN A 71 2.71 -3.42 8.91
N TRP A 72 2.18 -4.63 9.00
CA TRP A 72 2.40 -5.66 7.98
C TRP A 72 1.26 -6.66 7.95
N GLN A 73 1.08 -7.30 6.79
CA GLN A 73 0.21 -8.45 6.65
C GLN A 73 0.96 -9.57 5.90
N PRO A 74 0.88 -10.83 6.36
CA PRO A 74 1.56 -11.95 5.72
C PRO A 74 0.94 -12.28 4.36
N SER A 75 1.56 -13.22 3.65
CA SER A 75 1.15 -13.66 2.31
C SER A 75 -0.31 -14.11 2.22
N GLY A 76 -0.86 -14.03 1.01
CA GLY A 76 -2.23 -14.42 0.68
C GLY A 76 -3.26 -13.30 0.79
N CYS A 77 -2.85 -12.03 0.90
CA CYS A 77 -3.82 -10.93 0.87
C CYS A 77 -4.43 -10.75 -0.53
N VAL A 78 -5.73 -10.44 -0.56
CA VAL A 78 -6.41 -9.90 -1.73
C VAL A 78 -6.42 -8.37 -1.62
N PHE A 79 -6.08 -7.70 -2.72
CA PHE A 79 -6.06 -6.24 -2.79
C PHE A 79 -7.29 -5.69 -3.47
N GLN A 80 -7.84 -4.62 -2.90
CA GLN A 80 -8.88 -3.80 -3.49
C GLN A 80 -8.38 -2.36 -3.55
N THR A 81 -8.64 -1.68 -4.66
CA THR A 81 -8.28 -0.27 -4.84
C THR A 81 -9.50 0.54 -5.25
N ARG A 82 -9.64 1.75 -4.71
CA ARG A 82 -10.67 2.72 -5.11
C ARG A 82 -10.18 4.14 -4.87
N ILE A 83 -10.79 5.09 -5.57
CA ILE A 83 -10.64 6.51 -5.26
C ILE A 83 -11.90 6.95 -4.53
N GLU A 84 -11.72 7.59 -3.39
CA GLU A 84 -12.79 8.10 -2.55
C GLU A 84 -12.30 9.37 -1.87
N ASP A 85 -13.11 10.43 -1.86
CA ASP A 85 -12.80 11.71 -1.22
C ASP A 85 -11.40 12.28 -1.53
N GLY A 86 -10.99 12.20 -2.81
CA GLY A 86 -9.70 12.69 -3.27
C GLY A 86 -8.50 11.88 -2.76
N ARG A 87 -8.70 10.63 -2.37
CA ARG A 87 -7.64 9.72 -1.92
C ARG A 87 -7.69 8.39 -2.66
N LEU A 88 -6.51 7.83 -2.96
CA LEU A 88 -6.37 6.45 -3.38
C LEU A 88 -6.38 5.55 -2.14
N ILE A 89 -7.42 4.74 -2.01
CA ILE A 89 -7.55 3.74 -0.95
C ILE A 89 -7.02 2.40 -1.46
N ILE A 90 -6.13 1.79 -0.69
CA ILE A 90 -5.58 0.45 -0.93
C ILE A 90 -5.96 -0.41 0.27
N LYS A 91 -6.80 -1.41 0.06
CA LYS A 91 -7.25 -2.34 1.09
C LYS A 91 -6.65 -3.71 0.84
N ALA A 92 -5.92 -4.24 1.83
CA ALA A 92 -5.43 -5.61 1.84
C ALA A 92 -6.27 -6.44 2.81
N VAL A 93 -6.93 -7.49 2.31
CA VAL A 93 -7.79 -8.37 3.10
C VAL A 93 -7.17 -9.76 3.13
N ARG A 94 -7.09 -10.36 4.33
CA ARG A 94 -6.67 -11.73 4.55
C ARG A 94 -7.67 -12.44 5.44
#